data_AF-A0A349YKQ7-F1
#
_entry.id   AF-A0A349YKQ7-F1
#
_cell.length_a   1.000
_cell.length_b   1.000
_cell.length_c   1.000
_cell.angle_alpha   90.00
_cell.angle_beta   90.00
_cell.angle_gamma   90.00
#
_symmetry.space_group_name_H-M   'P 1'
#
loop_
_entity.id
_entity.type
_entity.pdbx_description
1 polymer ?
#
loop_
_entity_poly.entity_id
_entity_poly.type
_entity_poly.pdbx_seq_one_letter_code
_entity_poly.pdbx_strand_id
1 'polypeptide(L)'
;MKSKKDIMEYLEEVENKVWYVRSMTHTPEQLRANGTPEDIIQGMLTARKRVEETYGTNWYEQIDDWEYSFLSGALATLRWVIDNNETDKRFLDT
;
A
#
# COMPACT_ATOMS: atom_id res chain seq x y z
N MET A 1 20.11 -14.38 7.76
CA MET A 1 19.39 -13.10 8.00
C MET A 1 19.21 -12.44 6.65
N LYS A 2 18.01 -11.92 6.34
CA LYS A 2 17.77 -11.18 5.07
C LYS A 2 18.60 -9.90 5.03
N SER A 3 19.01 -9.47 3.85
CA SER A 3 19.78 -8.21 3.70
C SER A 3 18.86 -7.00 3.93
N LYS A 4 19.44 -5.82 4.24
CA LYS A 4 18.66 -4.57 4.32
C LYS A 4 17.91 -4.30 3.01
N LYS A 5 18.56 -4.57 1.88
CA LYS A 5 17.94 -4.42 0.55
C LYS A 5 16.71 -5.33 0.42
N ASP A 6 16.83 -6.60 0.79
CA ASP A 6 15.72 -7.54 0.75
C ASP A 6 14.55 -7.05 1.63
N ILE A 7 14.84 -6.55 2.85
CA ILE A 7 13.83 -6.01 3.77
C ILE A 7 13.09 -4.82 3.15
N MET A 8 13.80 -3.91 2.49
CA MET A 8 13.20 -2.75 1.83
C MET A 8 12.35 -3.13 0.62
N GLU A 9 12.80 -4.09 -0.18
CA GLU A 9 12.01 -4.62 -1.32
C GLU A 9 10.71 -5.26 -0.83
N TYR A 10 10.77 -6.06 0.25
CA TYR A 10 9.57 -6.62 0.87
C TYR A 10 8.65 -5.55 1.46
N LEU A 11 9.21 -4.52 2.11
CA LEU A 11 8.45 -3.41 2.66
C LEU A 11 7.68 -2.66 1.57
N GLU A 12 8.37 -2.34 0.47
CA GLU A 12 7.75 -1.67 -0.69
C GLU A 12 6.61 -2.50 -1.27
N GLU A 13 6.80 -3.81 -1.41
CA GLU A 13 5.75 -4.72 -1.87
C GLU A 13 4.52 -4.70 -0.96
N VAL A 14 4.71 -4.90 0.35
CA VAL A 14 3.56 -4.95 1.28
C VAL A 14 2.89 -3.58 1.42
N GLU A 15 3.65 -2.49 1.36
CA GLU A 15 3.10 -1.14 1.39
C GLU A 15 2.23 -0.87 0.16
N ASN A 16 2.73 -1.16 -1.05
CA ASN A 16 1.97 -1.00 -2.28
C ASN A 16 0.69 -1.83 -2.28
N LYS A 17 0.76 -3.11 -1.86
CA LYS A 17 -0.39 -4.01 -1.83
C LYS A 17 -1.45 -3.57 -0.81
N VAL A 18 -1.04 -3.24 0.42
CA VAL A 18 -1.96 -2.75 1.46
C VAL A 18 -2.59 -1.42 1.05
N TRP A 19 -1.79 -0.49 0.54
CA TRP A 19 -2.30 0.80 0.04
C TRP A 19 -3.30 0.60 -1.09
N TYR A 20 -3.02 -0.29 -2.04
CA TYR A 20 -3.91 -0.55 -3.17
C TYR A 20 -5.29 -1.04 -2.71
N VAL A 21 -5.34 -2.06 -1.86
CA VAL A 21 -6.60 -2.59 -1.32
C VAL A 21 -7.40 -1.50 -0.60
N ARG A 22 -6.74 -0.69 0.24
CA ARG A 22 -7.38 0.45 0.93
C ARG A 22 -7.86 1.53 -0.02
N SER A 23 -7.10 1.79 -1.08
CA SER A 23 -7.50 2.78 -2.08
C SER A 23 -8.84 2.39 -2.70
N MET A 24 -9.09 1.10 -2.94
CA MET A 24 -10.30 0.58 -3.58
C MET A 24 -11.58 0.73 -2.73
N THR A 25 -11.48 1.11 -1.45
CA THR A 25 -12.65 1.38 -0.59
C THR A 25 -13.54 2.50 -1.11
N HIS A 26 -12.98 3.44 -1.87
CA HIS A 26 -13.74 4.54 -2.49
C HIS A 26 -13.58 4.54 -4.01
N THR A 27 -14.69 4.76 -4.71
CA THR A 27 -14.65 5.00 -6.15
C THR A 27 -14.24 6.45 -6.44
N PRO A 28 -13.64 6.73 -7.62
CA PRO A 28 -13.34 8.10 -8.04
C PRO A 28 -14.58 9.02 -7.98
N GLU A 29 -15.76 8.50 -8.32
CA GLU A 29 -17.02 9.24 -8.29
C GLU A 29 -17.42 9.62 -6.87
N GLN A 30 -17.26 8.70 -5.90
CA GLN A 30 -17.50 8.98 -4.48
C GLN A 30 -16.54 10.05 -3.95
N LEU A 31 -15.26 9.97 -4.33
CA LEU A 31 -14.25 10.97 -3.95
C LEU A 31 -14.57 12.35 -4.54
N ARG A 32 -14.98 12.42 -5.81
CA ARG A 32 -15.45 13.67 -6.46
C ARG A 32 -16.67 14.24 -5.76
N ALA A 33 -17.66 13.39 -5.45
CA ALA A 33 -18.87 13.81 -4.75
C ALA A 33 -18.57 14.37 -3.35
N ASN A 34 -17.54 13.85 -2.69
CA ASN A 34 -17.06 14.32 -1.38
C ASN A 34 -16.16 15.56 -1.47
N GLY A 35 -15.93 16.11 -2.66
CA GLY A 35 -15.10 17.31 -2.86
C GLY A 35 -13.60 17.05 -2.82
N THR A 36 -13.15 15.81 -3.01
CA THR A 36 -11.72 15.50 -3.15
C THR A 36 -11.19 16.19 -4.41
N PRO A 37 -10.07 16.94 -4.34
CA PRO A 37 -9.47 17.57 -5.51
C PRO A 37 -9.12 16.58 -6.63
N GLU A 38 -9.33 16.96 -7.90
CA GLU A 38 -9.14 16.05 -9.04
C GLU A 38 -7.68 15.60 -9.18
N ASP A 39 -6.70 16.43 -8.83
CA ASP A 39 -5.27 16.06 -8.84
C ASP A 39 -4.95 14.92 -7.87
N ILE A 40 -5.60 14.90 -6.70
CA ILE A 40 -5.48 13.80 -5.73
C ILE A 40 -6.11 12.52 -6.29
N ILE A 41 -7.26 12.62 -6.95
CA ILE A 41 -7.93 11.48 -7.59
C ILE A 41 -7.07 10.92 -8.72
N GLN A 42 -6.49 11.78 -9.56
CA GLN A 42 -5.58 11.37 -10.64
C GLN A 42 -4.28 10.76 -10.08
N GLY A 43 -3.77 11.28 -8.96
CA GLY A 43 -2.65 10.69 -8.23
C GLY A 43 -2.96 9.27 -7.77
N MET A 44 -4.12 9.05 -7.15
CA MET A 44 -4.59 7.72 -6.74
C MET A 44 -4.73 6.78 -7.94
N LEU A 45 -5.36 7.21 -9.03
CA LEU A 45 -5.53 6.39 -10.24
C LEU A 45 -4.19 5.99 -10.86
N THR A 46 -3.23 6.93 -10.91
CA THR A 46 -1.88 6.67 -11.40
C THR A 46 -1.14 5.66 -10.52
N ALA A 47 -1.24 5.81 -9.20
CA ALA A 47 -0.62 4.88 -8.26
C ALA A 47 -1.26 3.48 -8.31
N ARG A 48 -2.60 3.38 -8.46
CA ARG A 48 -3.28 2.09 -8.68
C ARG A 48 -2.76 1.38 -9.92
N LYS A 49 -2.71 2.09 -11.06
CA LYS A 49 -2.19 1.56 -12.31
C LYS A 49 -0.75 1.05 -12.17
N ARG A 50 0.11 1.79 -11.46
CA ARG A 50 1.50 1.36 -11.19
C ARG A 50 1.54 0.02 -10.43
N VAL A 51 0.70 -0.15 -9.42
CA VAL A 51 0.63 -1.39 -8.64
C VAL A 51 0.13 -2.55 -9.51
N GLU A 52 -0.92 -2.33 -10.30
CA GLU A 52 -1.44 -3.32 -11.25
C GLU A 52 -0.38 -3.75 -12.27
N GLU A 53 0.39 -2.81 -12.83
CA GLU A 53 1.49 -3.09 -13.75
C GLU A 53 2.63 -3.87 -13.09
N THR A 54 2.90 -3.62 -11.80
CA THR A 54 4.01 -4.25 -11.06
C THR A 54 3.70 -5.67 -10.60
N TYR A 55 2.50 -5.88 -10.04
CA TYR A 55 2.14 -7.14 -9.36
C TYR A 55 1.05 -7.95 -10.09
N GLY A 56 0.48 -7.40 -11.17
CA GLY A 56 -0.72 -7.95 -11.81
C GLY A 56 -1.98 -7.75 -10.96
N THR A 57 -3.10 -8.30 -11.42
CA THR A 57 -4.40 -8.15 -10.75
C THR A 57 -4.84 -9.38 -9.94
N ASN A 58 -4.36 -10.57 -10.30
CA ASN A 58 -4.79 -11.83 -9.70
C ASN A 58 -4.66 -11.87 -8.16
N TRP A 59 -3.64 -11.22 -7.59
CA TRP A 59 -3.37 -11.29 -6.15
C TRP A 59 -4.43 -10.58 -5.30
N TYR A 60 -5.05 -9.51 -5.79
CA TYR A 60 -6.07 -8.78 -5.02
C TYR A 60 -7.49 -9.26 -5.35
N GLU A 61 -7.70 -9.86 -6.53
CA GLU A 61 -8.99 -10.45 -6.88
C GLU A 61 -9.32 -11.69 -6.03
N GLN A 62 -8.29 -12.32 -5.47
CA GLN A 62 -8.39 -13.56 -4.70
C GLN A 62 -8.11 -13.35 -3.21
N ILE A 63 -7.83 -12.11 -2.78
CA ILE A 63 -7.42 -11.85 -1.41
C ILE A 63 -8.60 -12.04 -0.44
N ASP A 64 -8.45 -12.92 0.53
CA ASP A 64 -9.41 -13.05 1.63
C ASP A 64 -9.05 -12.17 2.85
N ASP A 65 -9.95 -12.14 3.84
CA ASP A 65 -9.76 -11.34 5.07
C ASP A 65 -8.49 -11.73 5.83
N TRP A 66 -8.11 -13.02 5.78
CA TRP A 66 -6.92 -13.53 6.46
C TRP A 66 -5.65 -13.06 5.75
N GLU A 67 -5.60 -13.17 4.43
CA GLU A 67 -4.47 -12.73 3.61
C GLU A 67 -4.27 -11.22 3.70
N TYR A 68 -5.35 -10.43 3.66
CA TYR A 68 -5.26 -8.99 3.88
C TYR A 68 -4.76 -8.64 5.29
N SER A 69 -5.23 -9.37 6.31
CA SER A 69 -4.76 -9.20 7.69
C SER A 69 -3.27 -9.57 7.83
N PHE A 70 -2.83 -10.62 7.14
CA PHE A 70 -1.43 -11.02 7.10
C PHE A 70 -0.55 -9.94 6.45
N LEU A 71 -0.95 -9.39 5.29
CA LEU A 71 -0.23 -8.29 4.64
C LEU A 71 -0.13 -7.05 5.55
N SER A 72 -1.23 -6.71 6.23
CA SER A 72 -1.26 -5.59 7.17
C SER A 72 -0.33 -5.82 8.37
N GLY A 73 -0.29 -7.04 8.91
CA GLY A 73 0.63 -7.42 9.98
C GLY A 73 2.10 -7.44 9.54
N ALA A 74 2.38 -7.89 8.31
CA ALA A 74 3.70 -7.86 7.72
C ALA A 74 4.20 -6.41 7.56
N LEU A 75 3.37 -5.51 7.04
CA LEU A 75 3.68 -4.08 6.94
C LEU A 75 4.00 -3.47 8.30
N ALA A 76 3.16 -3.72 9.31
CA ALA A 76 3.39 -3.22 10.67
C ALA A 76 4.72 -3.74 11.27
N THR A 77 5.01 -5.03 11.07
CA THR A 77 6.25 -5.66 11.55
C THR A 77 7.48 -5.07 10.87
N LEU A 78 7.44 -4.92 9.53
CA LEU A 78 8.57 -4.36 8.78
C LEU A 78 8.82 -2.91 9.14
N ARG A 79 7.76 -2.09 9.30
CA ARG A 79 7.86 -0.71 9.80
C ARG A 79 8.49 -0.65 11.19
N TRP A 80 8.08 -1.52 12.12
CA TRP A 80 8.70 -1.58 13.45
C TRP A 80 10.18 -1.97 13.42
N VAL A 81 10.56 -2.94 12.58
CA VAL A 81 11.94 -3.40 12.46
C VAL A 81 12.86 -2.31 11.89
N ILE A 82 12.40 -1.54 10.91
CA ILE A 82 13.19 -0.45 10.31
C ILE A 82 13.23 0.81 11.18
N ASP A 83 12.21 1.06 12.01
CA ASP A 83 12.05 2.27 12.84
C ASP A 83 13.24 2.55 13.77
N ASN A 84 13.94 1.51 14.25
CA ASN A 84 15.14 1.68 15.09
C ASN A 84 16.28 2.49 14.41
N ASN A 85 16.24 2.64 13.08
CA ASN A 85 17.19 3.44 12.30
C ASN A 85 16.49 4.48 11.39
N GLU A 86 15.16 4.59 11.43
CA GLU A 86 14.38 5.42 10.50
C GLU A 86 13.96 6.72 11.17
N THR A 87 14.45 7.85 10.64
CA THR A 87 14.12 9.18 11.18
C THR A 87 12.89 9.78 10.52
N ASP A 88 12.41 9.19 9.43
CA ASP A 88 11.28 9.68 8.67
C ASP A 88 9.96 9.03 9.11
N LYS A 89 9.22 9.70 9.98
CA LYS A 89 7.95 9.19 10.51
C LYS A 89 6.80 9.21 9.48
N ARG A 90 7.01 9.76 8.27
CA ARG A 90 6.00 9.70 7.20
C ARG A 90 5.66 8.27 6.81
N PHE A 91 6.56 7.32 7.07
CA PHE A 91 6.30 5.89 6.90
C PHE A 91 5.26 5.33 7.88
N LEU A 92 4.90 6.03 8.96
CA LEU A 92 3.89 5.58 9.92
C LEU A 92 2.50 6.20 9.68
N ASP A 93 2.45 7.32 8.98
CA ASP A 93 1.20 8.02 8.66
C ASP A 93 0.64 7.48 7.33
N THR A 94 -0.29 6.53 7.41
CA THR A 94 -1.22 6.16 6.32
C THR A 94 -2.63 6.55 6.68
#